data_AF-A0A822Y150-F1
#
_entry.id   AF-A0A822Y150-F1
#
_cell.length_a   1.000
_cell.length_b   1.000
_cell.length_c   1.000
_cell.angle_alpha   90.00
_cell.angle_beta   90.00
_cell.angle_gamma   90.00
#
_symmetry.space_group_name_H-M   'P 1'
#
loop_
_entity.id
_entity.type
_entity.pdbx_description
1 polymer ?
#
loop_
_entity_poly.entity_id
_entity_poly.type
_entity_poly.pdbx_seq_one_letter_code
_entity_poly.pdbx_strand_id
1 'polypeptide(L)'
;MNQIPIYSSTMLRECSNNLFLVSFLILQTLFVSPSSTHAAPTNSNLFRGYIGALFKSVRFSDVPINPNVDFHFILSFAIDYTTSSPSPTNGNFNIFWDSENLSPSQVASIKSSHPNVKVALSLGEDSVGGEYAYFQPSSVDSWVQNSVSSLTKIIKEYHLDGIDVDYEHFKSDPATFTECIGQLITILKGNGVISFASIAPFDNDLVQSHYLALWKRYG
;
A
#
# COMPACT_ATOMS: atom_id res chain seq x y z
N MET A 1 6.10 -24.82 -82.60
CA MET A 1 5.36 -23.88 -83.46
C MET A 1 4.69 -22.87 -82.54
N ASN A 2 5.12 -21.60 -82.64
CA ASN A 2 4.58 -20.35 -82.06
C ASN A 2 4.54 -20.19 -80.52
N GLN A 3 4.84 -19.04 -79.89
CA GLN A 3 5.49 -17.78 -80.26
C GLN A 3 5.81 -16.99 -78.95
N ILE A 4 6.67 -15.98 -79.05
CA ILE A 4 7.24 -15.10 -78.00
C ILE A 4 6.32 -13.88 -77.72
N PRO A 5 6.56 -13.04 -76.67
CA PRO A 5 7.39 -11.81 -76.80
C PRO A 5 8.25 -11.51 -75.53
N ILE A 6 9.57 -11.25 -75.56
CA ILE A 6 10.38 -10.04 -75.90
C ILE A 6 10.01 -8.77 -75.12
N TYR A 7 10.94 -8.26 -74.28
CA TYR A 7 11.61 -6.93 -74.30
C TYR A 7 12.81 -6.99 -73.31
N SER A 8 14.08 -6.88 -73.75
CA SER A 8 14.94 -5.67 -73.94
C SER A 8 15.41 -5.05 -72.61
N SER A 9 16.66 -4.64 -72.35
CA SER A 9 17.91 -4.46 -73.11
C SER A 9 19.13 -4.50 -72.15
N THR A 10 20.27 -4.92 -72.70
CA THR A 10 21.66 -4.80 -72.23
C THR A 10 22.08 -3.46 -71.61
N MET A 11 22.93 -3.48 -70.57
CA MET A 11 24.29 -2.90 -70.69
C MET A 11 25.28 -3.38 -69.61
N LEU A 12 26.47 -3.72 -70.09
CA LEU A 12 27.68 -4.17 -69.40
C LEU A 12 28.39 -3.00 -68.68
N ARG A 13 29.11 -3.28 -67.58
CA ARG A 13 30.56 -3.00 -67.45
C ARG A 13 31.11 -3.41 -66.09
N GLU A 14 32.12 -4.27 -66.13
CA GLU A 14 33.16 -4.40 -65.10
C GLU A 14 33.99 -3.10 -65.00
N CYS A 15 34.50 -2.79 -63.81
CA CYS A 15 35.95 -2.62 -63.55
C CYS A 15 36.26 -2.11 -62.13
N SER A 16 37.07 -2.91 -61.43
CA SER A 16 38.32 -2.54 -60.74
C SER A 16 38.33 -1.69 -59.45
N ASN A 17 38.81 -2.33 -58.38
CA ASN A 17 39.83 -1.91 -57.40
C ASN A 17 39.81 -0.46 -56.88
N ASN A 18 39.60 -0.29 -55.56
CA ASN A 18 40.68 -0.14 -54.58
C ASN A 18 40.17 0.39 -53.23
N LEU A 19 40.69 -0.23 -52.16
CA LEU A 19 41.21 0.45 -50.96
C LEU A 19 40.20 1.21 -50.09
N PHE A 20 39.71 0.57 -49.02
CA PHE A 20 39.70 1.20 -47.68
C PHE A 20 39.59 0.14 -46.59
N LEU A 21 40.72 -0.11 -45.93
CA LEU A 21 40.80 -0.61 -44.56
C LEU A 21 40.02 0.34 -43.64
N VAL A 22 38.98 -0.13 -42.95
CA VAL A 22 38.70 0.32 -41.57
C VAL A 22 38.17 -0.86 -40.76
N SER A 23 38.98 -1.23 -39.77
CA SER A 23 38.71 -2.13 -38.66
C SER A 23 37.31 -1.92 -38.04
N PHE A 24 36.46 -2.95 -38.04
CA PHE A 24 35.25 -2.97 -37.20
C PHE A 24 35.62 -3.55 -35.83
N LEU A 25 36.20 -2.70 -34.97
CA LEU A 25 36.38 -2.97 -33.55
C LEU A 25 35.30 -2.22 -32.75
N ILE A 26 34.50 -2.99 -32.01
CA ILE A 26 33.85 -2.65 -30.72
C ILE A 26 32.92 -1.43 -30.69
N LEU A 27 31.61 -1.69 -30.64
CA LEU A 27 30.73 -1.10 -29.62
C LEU A 27 29.43 -1.91 -29.47
N GLN A 28 29.50 -3.08 -28.83
CA GLN A 28 28.30 -3.65 -28.22
C GLN A 28 28.09 -2.91 -26.89
N THR A 29 27.20 -1.92 -26.91
CA THR A 29 26.70 -1.26 -25.71
C THR A 29 25.98 -2.30 -24.85
N LEU A 30 26.59 -2.67 -23.73
CA LEU A 30 25.96 -3.38 -22.63
C LEU A 30 24.74 -2.56 -22.17
N PHE A 31 23.54 -3.02 -22.53
CA PHE A 31 22.33 -2.65 -21.81
C PHE A 31 22.40 -3.28 -20.42
N VAL A 32 23.04 -2.58 -19.48
CA VAL A 32 22.92 -2.89 -18.06
C VAL A 32 21.53 -2.41 -17.65
N SER A 33 20.56 -3.32 -17.65
CA SER A 33 19.31 -3.08 -16.92
C SER A 33 19.69 -2.80 -15.46
N PRO A 34 19.25 -1.68 -14.85
CA PRO A 34 19.43 -1.49 -13.42
C PRO A 34 18.65 -2.60 -12.73
N SER A 35 19.36 -3.60 -12.24
CA SER A 35 18.80 -4.54 -11.28
C SER A 35 18.46 -3.72 -10.05
N SER A 36 17.18 -3.59 -9.74
CA SER A 36 16.72 -3.03 -8.48
C SER A 36 17.27 -3.91 -7.37
N THR A 37 18.45 -3.59 -6.85
CA THR A 37 18.98 -4.19 -5.63
C THR A 37 18.02 -3.79 -4.52
N HIS A 38 17.04 -4.64 -4.24
CA HIS A 38 16.27 -4.56 -3.01
C HIS A 38 17.28 -4.85 -1.91
N ALA A 39 17.75 -3.79 -1.24
CA ALA A 39 18.52 -3.96 -0.03
C ALA A 39 17.69 -4.87 0.88
N ALA A 40 18.30 -5.96 1.35
CA ALA A 40 17.69 -6.75 2.41
C ALA A 40 17.33 -5.78 3.55
N PRO A 41 16.12 -5.85 4.12
CA PRO A 41 15.74 -4.96 5.20
C PRO A 41 16.79 -5.11 6.30
N THR A 42 17.52 -4.04 6.60
CA THR A 42 18.24 -3.92 7.86
C THR A 42 17.23 -4.29 8.93
N ASN A 43 17.52 -5.32 9.74
CA ASN A 43 16.67 -5.75 10.85
C ASN A 43 16.34 -4.52 11.69
N SER A 44 15.20 -3.89 11.42
CA SER A 44 14.72 -2.82 12.25
C SER A 44 14.31 -3.52 13.53
N ASN A 45 14.87 -3.10 14.65
CA ASN A 45 14.33 -3.48 15.95
C ASN A 45 12.95 -2.82 16.04
N LEU A 46 11.95 -3.35 15.33
CA LEU A 46 10.61 -2.80 15.17
C LEU A 46 9.69 -3.51 16.14
N PHE A 47 9.06 -2.74 17.00
CA PHE A 47 7.99 -3.21 17.86
C PHE A 47 6.69 -2.55 17.43
N ARG A 48 5.61 -3.33 17.30
CA ARG A 48 4.28 -2.81 17.01
C ARG A 48 3.28 -3.36 18.02
N GLY A 49 2.44 -2.50 18.58
CA GLY A 49 1.42 -2.90 19.54
C GLY A 49 0.08 -2.25 19.23
N TYR A 50 -0.96 -3.06 19.07
CA TYR A 50 -2.34 -2.59 18.96
C TYR A 50 -2.85 -2.08 20.32
N ILE A 51 -3.67 -1.03 20.30
CA ILE A 51 -4.24 -0.41 21.49
C ILE A 51 -5.60 0.25 21.17
N GLY A 52 -6.54 0.19 22.12
CA GLY A 52 -7.76 1.02 22.10
C GLY A 52 -9.09 0.33 21.79
N ALA A 53 -9.08 -0.89 21.24
CA ALA A 53 -10.31 -1.55 20.79
C ALA A 53 -11.31 -1.90 21.91
N LEU A 54 -10.81 -2.22 23.11
CA LEU A 54 -11.62 -2.82 24.17
C LEU A 54 -12.24 -1.80 25.16
N PHE A 55 -12.01 -0.50 24.96
CA PHE A 55 -12.50 0.57 25.86
C PHE A 55 -12.22 0.30 27.35
N LYS A 56 -11.00 -0.18 27.63
CA LYS A 56 -10.53 -0.51 29.00
C LYS A 56 -9.69 0.61 29.63
N SER A 57 -9.72 1.81 29.04
CA SER A 57 -8.99 2.99 29.55
C SER A 57 -7.47 2.80 29.64
N VAL A 58 -6.91 1.89 28.83
CA VAL A 58 -5.45 1.74 28.67
C VAL A 58 -4.93 2.96 27.91
N ARG A 59 -3.90 3.61 28.44
CA ARG A 59 -3.26 4.79 27.87
C ARG A 59 -1.89 4.44 27.29
N PHE A 60 -1.38 5.29 26.41
CA PHE A 60 0.00 5.14 25.91
C PHE A 60 1.05 5.08 27.04
N SER A 61 0.83 5.81 28.14
CA SER A 61 1.71 5.85 29.31
C SER A 61 1.79 4.54 30.08
N ASP A 62 0.81 3.65 29.91
CA ASP A 62 0.72 2.39 30.64
C ASP A 62 1.56 1.29 29.97
N VAL A 63 1.97 1.52 28.72
CA VAL A 63 2.76 0.58 27.92
C VAL A 63 4.26 0.90 28.06
N PRO A 64 5.10 -0.04 28.53
CA PRO A 64 6.54 0.17 28.60
C PRO A 64 7.15 0.37 27.22
N ILE A 65 7.91 1.47 27.03
CA ILE A 65 8.57 1.80 25.77
C ILE A 65 10.08 1.59 25.91
N ASN A 66 10.63 0.67 25.11
CA ASN A 66 12.08 0.50 24.99
C ASN A 66 12.64 1.59 24.05
N PRO A 67 13.61 2.42 24.48
CA PRO A 67 14.16 3.48 23.63
C PRO A 67 15.02 2.96 22.47
N ASN A 68 15.40 1.67 22.47
CA ASN A 68 16.29 1.08 21.47
C ASN A 68 15.56 0.37 20.32
N VAL A 69 14.24 0.56 20.20
CA VAL A 69 13.39 -0.01 19.13
C VAL A 69 12.63 1.10 18.40
N ASP A 70 12.34 0.92 17.11
CA ASP A 70 11.33 1.72 16.40
C ASP A 70 9.97 1.27 16.91
N PHE A 71 9.31 2.09 17.71
CA PHE A 71 8.15 1.69 18.49
C PHE A 71 6.89 2.25 17.86
N HIS A 72 6.00 1.39 17.36
CA HIS A 72 4.75 1.83 16.75
C HIS A 72 3.57 1.41 17.62
N PHE A 73 2.76 2.38 18.03
CA PHE A 73 1.39 2.09 18.45
C PHE A 73 0.49 2.00 17.22
N ILE A 74 -0.50 1.12 17.27
CA ILE A 74 -1.55 1.02 16.25
C ILE A 74 -2.91 1.17 16.95
N LEU A 75 -3.59 2.29 16.67
CA LEU A 75 -4.93 2.56 17.18
C LEU A 75 -5.95 1.62 16.52
N SER A 76 -6.69 0.89 17.33
CA SER A 76 -7.68 -0.11 16.91
C SER A 76 -9.08 0.33 17.32
N PHE A 77 -9.99 0.66 16.41
CA PHE A 77 -9.87 0.68 14.94
C PHE A 77 -10.51 1.91 14.31
N ALA A 78 -10.13 2.21 13.07
CA ALA A 78 -10.94 3.04 12.17
C ALA A 78 -11.75 2.11 11.25
N ILE A 79 -13.07 2.27 11.22
CA ILE A 79 -13.96 1.37 10.47
C ILE A 79 -14.86 2.23 9.57
N ASP A 80 -15.03 1.85 8.30
CA ASP A 80 -15.94 2.50 7.36
C ASP A 80 -17.40 2.06 7.57
N TYR A 81 -17.83 2.20 8.82
CA TYR A 81 -19.16 1.87 9.32
C TYR A 81 -19.73 3.04 10.13
N THR A 82 -21.05 3.18 10.16
CA THR A 82 -21.76 4.09 11.07
C THR A 82 -21.63 3.66 12.54
N THR A 83 -21.60 4.62 13.47
CA THR A 83 -21.29 4.37 14.90
C THR A 83 -22.50 3.98 15.77
N SER A 84 -23.73 4.34 15.39
CA SER A 84 -24.93 4.09 16.22
C SER A 84 -25.78 2.91 15.74
N SER A 85 -25.91 2.76 14.42
CA SER A 85 -26.57 1.62 13.78
C SER A 85 -25.62 1.11 12.71
N PRO A 86 -24.75 0.14 13.01
CA PRO A 86 -23.65 -0.26 12.14
C PRO A 86 -24.11 -0.62 10.73
N SER A 87 -23.59 0.11 9.75
CA SER A 87 -23.81 -0.11 8.33
C SER A 87 -22.61 0.38 7.54
N PRO A 88 -22.18 -0.32 6.46
CA PRO A 88 -21.07 0.11 5.62
C PRO A 88 -21.31 1.51 5.05
N THR A 89 -20.25 2.33 5.02
CA THR A 89 -20.31 3.73 4.57
C THR A 89 -19.57 3.97 3.25
N ASN A 90 -19.16 2.90 2.58
CA ASN A 90 -18.38 2.94 1.33
C ASN A 90 -17.10 3.79 1.50
N GLY A 91 -16.24 3.42 2.46
CA GLY A 91 -14.95 4.06 2.68
C GLY A 91 -14.99 5.35 3.50
N ASN A 92 -16.11 5.72 4.12
CA ASN A 92 -16.11 6.85 5.06
C ASN A 92 -15.79 6.36 6.48
N PHE A 93 -14.51 6.39 6.83
CA PHE A 93 -14.00 5.88 8.10
C PHE A 93 -14.45 6.71 9.31
N ASN A 94 -14.86 6.02 10.37
CA ASN A 94 -15.17 6.55 11.69
C ASN A 94 -14.26 5.92 12.76
N ILE A 95 -14.17 6.57 13.92
CA ILE A 95 -13.32 6.15 15.04
C ILE A 95 -14.07 5.17 15.93
N PHE A 96 -13.46 4.01 16.19
CA PHE A 96 -13.96 2.95 17.07
C PHE A 96 -12.97 2.56 18.17
N TRP A 97 -11.89 3.32 18.39
CA TRP A 97 -11.03 3.18 19.58
C TRP A 97 -11.50 4.08 20.72
N ASP A 98 -10.97 3.82 21.92
CA ASP A 98 -11.12 4.62 23.15
C ASP A 98 -10.52 6.04 23.01
N SER A 99 -11.18 6.91 22.24
CA SER A 99 -10.71 8.27 21.93
C SER A 99 -10.68 9.20 23.14
N GLU A 100 -11.36 8.85 24.23
CA GLU A 100 -11.27 9.57 25.51
C GLU A 100 -9.89 9.36 26.16
N ASN A 101 -9.30 8.18 26.02
CA ASN A 101 -7.99 7.83 26.60
C ASN A 101 -6.84 7.81 25.58
N LEU A 102 -7.14 7.89 24.29
CA LEU A 102 -6.19 7.88 23.17
C LEU A 102 -6.46 9.07 22.22
N SER A 103 -6.69 10.25 22.78
CA SER A 103 -7.00 11.50 22.09
C SER A 103 -5.82 12.08 21.29
N PRO A 104 -6.04 13.05 20.39
CA PRO A 104 -4.96 13.73 19.65
C PRO A 104 -3.86 14.33 20.55
N SER A 105 -4.23 14.91 21.69
CA SER A 105 -3.26 15.50 22.61
C SER A 105 -2.39 14.44 23.29
N GLN A 106 -2.94 13.25 23.54
CA GLN A 106 -2.20 12.11 24.09
C GLN A 106 -1.25 11.51 23.05
N VAL A 107 -1.64 11.43 21.78
CA VAL A 107 -0.74 11.06 20.67
C VAL A 107 0.42 12.05 20.56
N ALA A 108 0.14 13.35 20.58
CA ALA A 108 1.18 14.37 20.55
C ALA A 108 2.13 14.28 21.76
N SER A 109 1.57 14.08 22.95
CA SER A 109 2.34 13.97 24.20
C SER A 109 3.28 12.77 24.21
N ILE A 110 2.82 11.58 23.79
CA ILE A 110 3.67 10.39 23.78
C ILE A 110 4.82 10.51 22.77
N LYS A 111 4.54 11.04 21.57
CA LYS A 111 5.55 11.28 20.53
C LYS A 111 6.57 12.34 20.95
N SER A 112 6.13 13.39 21.64
CA SER A 112 7.04 14.41 22.18
C SER A 112 7.95 13.86 23.29
N SER A 113 7.46 12.89 24.07
CA SER A 113 8.20 12.30 25.18
C SER A 113 9.12 11.16 24.75
N HIS A 114 8.82 10.50 23.62
CA HIS A 114 9.56 9.37 23.08
C HIS A 114 9.79 9.56 21.56
N PRO A 115 10.94 10.13 21.16
CA PRO A 115 11.24 10.39 19.74
C PRO A 115 11.29 9.15 18.84
N ASN A 116 11.41 7.95 19.42
CA ASN A 116 11.37 6.67 18.71
C ASN A 116 9.94 6.12 18.52
N VAL A 117 8.91 6.84 18.96
CA VAL A 117 7.51 6.42 18.84
C VAL A 117 6.87 6.98 17.58
N LYS A 118 6.19 6.10 16.84
CA LYS A 118 5.19 6.46 15.83
C LYS A 118 3.82 5.92 16.24
N VAL A 119 2.76 6.53 15.73
CA VAL A 119 1.38 6.08 15.98
C VAL A 119 0.64 5.95 14.64
N ALA A 120 0.12 4.77 14.36
CA ALA A 120 -0.76 4.50 13.22
C ALA A 120 -2.20 4.24 13.67
N LEU A 121 -3.11 4.12 12.72
CA LEU A 121 -4.44 3.51 12.92
C LEU A 121 -4.52 2.19 12.13
N SER A 122 -5.35 1.26 12.58
CA SER A 122 -5.70 0.07 11.81
C SER A 122 -7.10 0.20 11.21
N LEU A 123 -7.25 -0.25 9.96
CA LEU A 123 -8.47 -0.26 9.17
C LEU A 123 -9.12 -1.64 9.22
N GLY A 124 -10.42 -1.73 9.49
CA GLY A 124 -11.11 -3.02 9.52
C GLY A 124 -11.47 -3.44 10.95
N GLU A 125 -11.07 -4.65 11.36
CA GLU A 125 -11.52 -5.47 12.51
C GLU A 125 -12.39 -6.67 12.08
N ASP A 126 -12.53 -7.67 12.96
CA ASP A 126 -13.47 -8.80 12.84
C ASP A 126 -14.93 -8.33 12.87
N SER A 127 -15.30 -7.46 13.82
CA SER A 127 -16.70 -7.12 14.07
C SER A 127 -16.94 -5.65 14.43
N VAL A 128 -18.16 -5.18 14.18
CA VAL A 128 -18.65 -3.86 14.56
C VAL A 128 -20.09 -3.99 15.07
N GLY A 129 -20.31 -3.62 16.33
CA GLY A 129 -21.62 -3.75 16.98
C GLY A 129 -22.14 -5.19 17.11
N GLY A 130 -21.23 -6.17 17.19
CA GLY A 130 -21.57 -7.60 17.34
C GLY A 130 -21.79 -8.35 16.03
N GLU A 131 -21.67 -7.68 14.89
CA GLU A 131 -21.79 -8.26 13.55
C GLU A 131 -20.47 -8.11 12.78
N TYR A 132 -20.24 -8.91 11.73
CA TYR A 132 -19.02 -8.83 10.95
C TYR A 132 -18.82 -7.47 10.25
N ALA A 133 -17.60 -6.94 10.36
CA ALA A 133 -17.17 -5.73 9.66
C ALA A 133 -16.70 -6.10 8.23
N TYR A 134 -17.65 -6.16 7.30
CA TYR A 134 -17.38 -6.51 5.91
C TYR A 134 -16.70 -5.36 5.15
N PHE A 135 -15.62 -5.69 4.46
CA PHE A 135 -15.12 -4.88 3.35
C PHE A 135 -16.14 -4.91 2.20
N GLN A 136 -16.85 -3.79 2.01
CA GLN A 136 -18.00 -3.70 1.09
C GLN A 136 -17.99 -2.39 0.29
N PRO A 137 -17.08 -2.22 -0.67
CA PRO A 137 -17.06 -1.05 -1.54
C PRO A 137 -18.24 -1.05 -2.53
N SER A 138 -18.80 0.12 -2.82
CA SER A 138 -19.78 0.31 -3.90
C SER A 138 -19.11 0.32 -5.28
N SER A 139 -17.92 0.91 -5.36
CA SER A 139 -16.99 0.85 -6.50
C SER A 139 -15.58 1.17 -5.99
N VAL A 140 -14.55 0.77 -6.74
CA VAL A 140 -13.15 1.10 -6.41
C VAL A 140 -13.00 2.62 -6.25
N ASP A 141 -13.38 3.40 -7.28
CA ASP A 141 -13.17 4.85 -7.28
C ASP A 141 -13.86 5.56 -6.11
N SER A 142 -15.13 5.21 -5.84
CA SER A 142 -15.90 5.88 -4.79
C SER A 142 -15.41 5.51 -3.38
N TRP A 143 -15.06 4.24 -3.16
CA TRP A 143 -14.50 3.80 -1.89
C TRP A 143 -13.13 4.45 -1.65
N VAL A 144 -12.25 4.47 -2.65
CA VAL A 144 -10.92 5.11 -2.55
C VAL A 144 -11.04 6.60 -2.27
N GLN A 145 -11.92 7.32 -2.99
CA GLN A 145 -12.11 8.76 -2.78
C GLN A 145 -12.58 9.08 -1.35
N ASN A 146 -13.57 8.35 -0.85
CA ASN A 146 -14.09 8.51 0.51
C ASN A 146 -13.04 8.14 1.56
N SER A 147 -12.29 7.06 1.32
CA SER A 147 -11.24 6.57 2.22
C SER A 147 -10.10 7.56 2.33
N VAL A 148 -9.60 8.06 1.21
CA VAL A 148 -8.56 9.09 1.19
C VAL A 148 -9.02 10.35 1.92
N SER A 149 -10.25 10.80 1.68
CA SER A 149 -10.79 12.02 2.32
C SER A 149 -10.92 11.87 3.83
N SER A 150 -11.64 10.82 4.28
CA SER A 150 -11.93 10.59 5.70
C SER A 150 -10.68 10.25 6.51
N LEU A 151 -9.82 9.36 6.00
CA LEU A 151 -8.57 8.99 6.68
C LEU A 151 -7.58 10.16 6.71
N THR A 152 -7.47 10.97 5.65
CA THR A 152 -6.61 12.18 5.71
C THR A 152 -7.04 13.12 6.82
N LYS A 153 -8.35 13.28 7.06
CA LYS A 153 -8.85 14.10 8.17
C LYS A 153 -8.43 13.51 9.52
N ILE A 154 -8.70 12.22 9.75
CA ILE A 154 -8.37 11.52 11.00
C ILE A 154 -6.86 11.57 11.27
N ILE A 155 -6.05 11.22 10.27
CA ILE A 155 -4.59 11.16 10.37
C ILE A 155 -4.01 12.54 10.72
N LYS A 156 -4.49 13.61 10.08
CA LYS A 156 -4.04 14.97 10.39
C LYS A 156 -4.48 15.44 11.77
N GLU A 157 -5.71 15.14 12.16
CA GLU A 157 -6.25 15.50 13.47
C GLU A 157 -5.47 14.82 14.61
N TYR A 158 -5.13 13.54 14.46
CA TYR A 158 -4.42 12.76 15.47
C TYR A 158 -2.89 12.79 15.34
N HIS A 159 -2.35 13.44 14.31
CA HIS A 159 -0.90 13.44 14.02
C HIS A 159 -0.31 12.04 13.82
N LEU A 160 -1.04 11.18 13.10
CA LEU A 160 -0.67 9.79 12.85
C LEU A 160 0.37 9.66 11.73
N ASP A 161 1.16 8.60 11.78
CA ASP A 161 2.32 8.37 10.91
C ASP A 161 2.08 7.30 9.85
N GLY A 162 1.03 6.49 9.99
CA GLY A 162 0.80 5.31 9.17
C GLY A 162 -0.61 4.74 9.28
N ILE A 163 -0.88 3.77 8.42
CA ILE A 163 -2.06 2.92 8.50
C ILE A 163 -1.66 1.44 8.54
N ASP A 164 -2.55 0.62 9.06
CA ASP A 164 -2.51 -0.83 9.03
C ASP A 164 -3.82 -1.36 8.43
N VAL A 165 -3.78 -2.43 7.65
CA VAL A 165 -4.96 -2.99 6.98
C VAL A 165 -5.27 -4.36 7.58
N ASP A 166 -6.44 -4.46 8.20
CA ASP A 166 -6.87 -5.57 9.05
C ASP A 166 -8.36 -5.91 8.83
N TYR A 167 -8.81 -5.94 7.57
CA TYR A 167 -10.11 -6.52 7.20
C TYR A 167 -10.05 -8.04 7.22
N GLU A 168 -11.06 -8.67 7.83
CA GLU A 168 -11.17 -10.14 7.94
C GLU A 168 -12.35 -10.72 7.15
N HIS A 169 -13.33 -9.88 6.80
CA HIS A 169 -14.57 -10.28 6.12
C HIS A 169 -14.77 -9.51 4.83
N PHE A 170 -15.18 -10.17 3.76
CA PHE A 170 -15.20 -9.58 2.41
C PHE A 170 -16.55 -9.79 1.72
N LYS A 171 -17.10 -8.70 1.18
CA LYS A 171 -18.21 -8.68 0.22
C LYS A 171 -17.76 -8.14 -1.15
N SER A 172 -16.50 -8.37 -1.47
CA SER A 172 -15.90 -8.11 -2.78
C SER A 172 -14.98 -9.27 -3.14
N ASP A 173 -14.52 -9.31 -4.39
CA ASP A 173 -13.46 -10.22 -4.80
C ASP A 173 -12.05 -9.69 -4.43
N PRO A 174 -11.00 -10.55 -4.50
CA PRO A 174 -9.62 -10.15 -4.24
C PRO A 174 -9.09 -9.02 -5.13
N ALA A 175 -9.55 -8.91 -6.38
CA ALA A 175 -9.07 -7.87 -7.30
C ALA A 175 -9.61 -6.50 -6.89
N THR A 176 -10.89 -6.42 -6.52
CA THR A 176 -11.54 -5.21 -6.02
C THR A 176 -10.90 -4.74 -4.71
N PHE A 177 -10.66 -5.66 -3.75
CA PHE A 177 -9.93 -5.33 -2.52
C PHE A 177 -8.52 -4.82 -2.81
N THR A 178 -7.79 -5.50 -3.70
CA THR A 178 -6.44 -5.13 -4.11
C THR A 178 -6.38 -3.71 -4.69
N GLU A 179 -7.29 -3.36 -5.59
CA GLU A 179 -7.34 -2.02 -6.17
C GLU A 179 -7.70 -0.96 -5.13
N CYS A 180 -8.74 -1.20 -4.31
CA CYS A 180 -9.14 -0.26 -3.27
C CYS A 180 -8.00 0.06 -2.30
N ILE A 181 -7.41 -0.97 -1.68
CA ILE A 181 -6.39 -0.80 -0.66
C ILE A 181 -5.07 -0.31 -1.27
N GLY A 182 -4.67 -0.87 -2.42
CA GLY A 182 -3.44 -0.49 -3.11
C GLY A 182 -3.44 0.97 -3.55
N GLN A 183 -4.53 1.45 -4.15
CA GLN A 183 -4.68 2.84 -4.54
C GLN A 183 -4.75 3.77 -3.32
N LEU A 184 -5.49 3.38 -2.26
CA LEU A 184 -5.53 4.13 -1.01
C LEU A 184 -4.12 4.36 -0.43
N ILE A 185 -3.34 3.28 -0.25
CA ILE A 185 -1.97 3.37 0.29
C ILE A 185 -1.09 4.24 -0.62
N THR A 186 -1.19 4.04 -1.93
CA THR A 186 -0.41 4.79 -2.92
C THR A 186 -0.71 6.29 -2.84
N ILE A 187 -1.99 6.67 -2.75
CA ILE A 187 -2.41 8.08 -2.67
C ILE A 187 -2.00 8.70 -1.34
N LEU A 188 -2.22 8.02 -0.21
CA LEU A 188 -1.84 8.55 1.11
C LEU A 188 -0.33 8.77 1.22
N LYS A 189 0.49 7.83 0.71
CA LYS A 189 1.95 8.00 0.65
C LYS A 189 2.35 9.11 -0.33
N GLY A 190 1.78 9.13 -1.54
CA GLY A 190 2.08 10.13 -2.57
C GLY A 190 1.75 11.56 -2.14
N ASN A 191 0.70 11.73 -1.32
CA ASN A 191 0.32 13.01 -0.74
C ASN A 191 1.10 13.37 0.54
N GLY A 192 2.01 12.51 1.00
CA GLY A 192 2.76 12.71 2.25
C GLY A 192 1.90 12.68 3.52
N VAL A 193 0.72 12.05 3.46
CA VAL A 193 -0.20 11.91 4.61
C VAL A 193 0.29 10.83 5.58
N ILE A 194 0.89 9.76 5.05
CA ILE A 194 1.49 8.68 5.85
C ILE A 194 2.93 8.40 5.42
N SER A 195 3.73 7.92 6.37
CA SER A 195 5.11 7.49 6.15
C SER A 195 5.25 5.97 5.97
N PHE A 196 4.32 5.19 6.54
CA PHE A 196 4.32 3.73 6.42
C PHE A 196 2.91 3.14 6.28
N ALA A 197 2.85 1.92 5.79
CA ALA A 197 1.65 1.08 5.77
C ALA A 197 2.04 -0.36 6.16
N SER A 198 1.10 -1.11 6.74
CA SER A 198 1.22 -2.56 7.00
C SER A 198 -0.08 -3.29 6.67
N ILE A 199 -0.02 -4.62 6.64
CA ILE A 199 -1.16 -5.52 6.45
C ILE A 199 -1.10 -6.61 7.53
N ALA A 200 -2.26 -7.09 7.98
CA ALA A 200 -2.38 -8.06 9.06
C ALA A 200 -3.14 -9.35 8.65
N PRO A 201 -2.66 -10.13 7.65
CA PRO A 201 -3.31 -11.38 7.29
C PRO A 201 -3.11 -12.47 8.35
N PHE A 202 -4.01 -13.46 8.36
CA PHE A 202 -3.87 -14.70 9.14
C PHE A 202 -4.22 -15.93 8.30
N ASP A 203 -4.08 -17.12 8.90
CA ASP A 203 -4.26 -18.41 8.23
C ASP A 203 -5.74 -18.75 7.98
N ASN A 204 -6.30 -18.13 6.93
CA ASN A 204 -7.64 -18.35 6.43
C ASN A 204 -7.65 -18.13 4.91
N ASP A 205 -8.24 -19.06 4.15
CA ASP A 205 -8.20 -19.03 2.68
C ASP A 205 -8.76 -17.73 2.08
N LEU A 206 -9.86 -17.21 2.64
CA LEU A 206 -10.49 -15.99 2.14
C LEU A 206 -9.59 -14.79 2.40
N VAL A 207 -9.10 -14.62 3.63
CA VAL A 207 -8.16 -13.56 4.03
C VAL A 207 -6.88 -13.65 3.20
N GLN A 208 -6.23 -14.82 3.15
CA GLN A 208 -4.99 -15.03 2.40
C GLN A 208 -5.16 -14.69 0.92
N SER A 209 -6.25 -15.10 0.28
CA SER A 209 -6.47 -14.81 -1.15
C SER A 209 -6.50 -13.30 -1.44
N HIS A 210 -7.10 -12.49 -0.56
CA HIS A 210 -7.19 -11.04 -0.69
C HIS A 210 -5.84 -10.35 -0.43
N TYR A 211 -5.19 -10.67 0.70
CA TYR A 211 -3.92 -10.04 1.07
C TYR A 211 -2.74 -10.49 0.19
N LEU A 212 -2.71 -11.73 -0.29
CA LEU A 212 -1.68 -12.17 -1.24
C LEU A 212 -1.85 -11.48 -2.59
N ALA A 213 -3.08 -11.23 -3.05
CA ALA A 213 -3.33 -10.47 -4.27
C ALA A 213 -2.83 -9.02 -4.11
N LEU A 214 -3.13 -8.39 -2.98
CA LEU A 214 -2.62 -7.05 -2.64
C LEU A 214 -1.09 -7.01 -2.62
N TRP A 215 -0.46 -7.92 -1.86
CA TRP A 215 0.99 -7.99 -1.74
C TRP A 215 1.69 -8.21 -3.09
N LYS A 216 1.17 -9.10 -3.94
CA LYS A 216 1.76 -9.36 -5.26
C LYS A 216 1.75 -8.14 -6.18
N ARG A 217 0.79 -7.22 -6.00
CA ARG A 217 0.62 -6.06 -6.89
C ARG A 217 1.22 -4.77 -6.33
N TYR A 218 1.16 -4.56 -5.01
CA TYR A 218 1.53 -3.31 -4.35
C TYR A 218 2.60 -3.45 -3.25
N GLY A 219 3.06 -4.68 -2.96
CA GLY A 219 4.09 -4.98 -1.95
C GLY A 219 5.53 -4.73 -2.39
#